data_AF-A0A523K798-F1
#
_entry.id   AF-A0A523K798-F1
#
_cell.length_a   1.000
_cell.length_b   1.000
_cell.length_c   1.000
_cell.angle_alpha   90.00
_cell.angle_beta   90.00
_cell.angle_gamma   90.00
#
_symmetry.space_group_name_H-M   'P 1'
#
loop_
_entity.id
_entity.type
_entity.pdbx_description
1 polymer ?
#
loop_
_entity_poly.entity_id
_entity_poly.type
_entity_poly.pdbx_seq_one_letter_code
_entity_poly.pdbx_strand_id
1 'polypeptide(L)'
;MLSSPWNYCLERLEGELTPQQFNTWIRPLQAEERGTSVLLLAPNRFVKDWVHERYFEKITDILSKNAAYSQFSLSLEVGCQNTSVKQEETKTQQKNTTKAPHTSNLNPGFTFNSFVEGKSNQLAKAASIQVAKNPGTSYNPLFIYGGVGMGKTHLMHAIGHE
;
A
#
# COMPACT_ATOMS: atom_id res chain seq x y z
N MET A 1 33.89 -4.75 -2.80
CA MET A 1 32.49 -4.93 -2.36
C MET A 1 31.84 -3.57 -2.45
N LEU A 2 31.04 -3.32 -3.49
CA LEU A 2 30.35 -2.02 -3.65
C LEU A 2 29.15 -2.03 -2.71
N SER A 3 29.32 -1.56 -1.48
CA SER A 3 28.19 -1.33 -0.57
C SER A 3 27.38 -0.17 -1.11
N SER A 4 26.16 -0.47 -1.53
CA SER A 4 25.16 0.53 -1.87
C SER A 4 24.83 1.35 -0.60
N PRO A 5 24.61 2.67 -0.68
CA PRO A 5 24.24 3.50 0.47
C PRO A 5 23.06 2.93 1.25
N TRP A 6 22.09 2.32 0.57
CA TRP A 6 20.95 1.69 1.26
C TRP A 6 21.35 0.43 2.03
N ASN A 7 22.20 -0.43 1.47
CA ASN A 7 22.68 -1.63 2.18
C ASN A 7 23.45 -1.24 3.46
N TYR A 8 24.23 -0.15 3.40
CA TYR A 8 24.90 0.40 4.58
C TYR A 8 23.88 0.85 5.65
N CYS A 9 22.80 1.51 5.24
CA CYS A 9 21.70 1.86 6.16
C CYS A 9 21.02 0.62 6.75
N LEU A 10 20.79 -0.43 5.95
CA LEU A 10 20.12 -1.66 6.40
C LEU A 10 20.92 -2.37 7.51
N GLU A 11 22.22 -2.59 7.31
CA GLU A 11 23.08 -3.23 8.32
C GLU A 11 23.08 -2.46 9.64
N ARG A 12 23.08 -1.12 9.58
CA ARG A 12 23.06 -0.29 10.77
C ARG A 12 21.70 -0.29 11.47
N LEU A 13 20.62 -0.22 10.71
CA LEU A 13 19.26 -0.24 11.23
C LEU A 13 18.87 -1.60 11.83
N GLU A 14 19.41 -2.71 11.31
CA GLU A 14 19.19 -4.04 11.85
C GLU A 14 19.77 -4.21 13.26
N GLY A 15 20.90 -3.54 13.56
CA GLY A 15 21.49 -3.54 14.90
C GLY A 15 20.81 -2.62 15.92
N GLU A 16 20.08 -1.60 15.46
CA GLU A 16 19.44 -0.60 16.34
C GLU A 16 17.94 -0.83 16.54
N LEU A 17 17.27 -1.52 15.61
CA LEU A 17 15.82 -1.77 15.66
C LEU A 17 15.52 -3.19 16.14
N THR A 18 14.33 -3.36 16.72
CA THR A 18 13.84 -4.72 17.00
C THR A 18 13.53 -5.45 15.69
N PRO A 19 13.66 -6.80 15.63
CA PRO A 19 13.37 -7.57 14.43
C PRO A 19 11.95 -7.34 13.89
N GLN A 20 10.97 -7.08 14.76
CA GLN A 20 9.59 -6.79 14.35
C GLN A 20 9.49 -5.43 13.65
N GLN A 21 10.12 -4.38 14.19
CA GLN A 21 10.12 -3.04 13.57
C GLN A 21 10.83 -3.07 12.22
N PHE A 22 11.99 -3.74 12.16
CA PHE A 22 12.76 -3.86 10.93
C PHE A 22 11.97 -4.59 9.83
N ASN A 23 11.42 -5.77 10.14
CA ASN A 23 10.64 -6.55 9.17
C ASN A 23 9.35 -5.85 8.71
N THR A 24 8.74 -5.03 9.57
CA THR A 24 7.47 -4.36 9.26
C THR A 24 7.66 -3.09 8.45
N TRP A 25 8.67 -2.27 8.79
CA TRP A 25 8.78 -0.91 8.26
C TRP A 25 9.96 -0.69 7.32
N ILE A 26 11.06 -1.42 7.51
CA ILE A 26 12.32 -1.20 6.78
C ILE A 26 12.48 -2.23 5.66
N ARG A 27 12.29 -3.51 5.96
CA ARG A 27 12.43 -4.61 5.00
C ARG A 27 11.56 -4.49 3.73
N PRO A 28 10.30 -4.01 3.76
CA PRO A 28 9.51 -3.89 2.54
C PRO A 28 9.88 -2.67 1.69
N LEU A 29 10.79 -1.79 2.15
CA LEU A 29 11.24 -0.64 1.37
C LEU A 29 12.22 -1.09 0.28
N GLN A 30 12.05 -0.56 -0.92
CA GLN A 30 12.98 -0.76 -2.03
C GLN A 30 13.75 0.53 -2.26
N ALA A 31 15.07 0.46 -2.41
CA ALA A 31 15.88 1.62 -2.73
C ALA A 31 16.25 1.66 -4.21
N GLU A 32 16.04 2.81 -4.83
CA GLU A 32 16.58 3.19 -6.13
C GLU A 32 17.69 4.20 -5.96
N GLU A 33 18.87 3.87 -6.47
CA GLU A 33 20.03 4.77 -6.44
C GLU A 33 20.13 5.48 -7.79
N ARG A 34 19.88 6.79 -7.79
CA ARG A 34 19.96 7.63 -8.99
C ARG A 34 21.09 8.63 -8.84
N GLY A 35 22.30 8.20 -9.19
CA GLY A 35 23.49 9.06 -9.16
C GLY A 35 23.81 9.53 -7.74
N THR A 36 23.34 10.71 -7.36
CA THR A 36 23.52 11.35 -6.05
C THR A 36 22.22 11.43 -5.24
N SER A 37 21.21 10.62 -5.55
CA SER A 37 19.99 10.50 -4.74
C SER A 37 19.65 9.05 -4.45
N VAL A 38 19.10 8.82 -3.26
CA VAL A 38 18.55 7.53 -2.83
C VAL A 38 17.04 7.71 -2.70
N LEU A 39 16.30 7.03 -3.57
CA LEU A 39 14.85 7.01 -3.56
C LEU A 39 14.36 5.75 -2.85
N LEU A 40 13.68 5.92 -1.73
CA LEU A 40 13.03 4.83 -0.99
C LEU A 40 11.58 4.71 -1.40
N LEU A 41 11.25 3.55 -1.96
CA LEU A 41 9.92 3.17 -2.40
C LEU A 41 9.23 2.35 -1.31
N ALA A 42 8.16 2.91 -0.75
CA ALA A 42 7.32 2.25 0.22
C ALA A 42 6.14 1.54 -0.46
N PRO A 43 5.70 0.37 0.05
CA PRO A 43 4.62 -0.41 -0.55
C PRO A 43 3.25 0.29 -0.48
N ASN A 44 3.07 1.23 0.45
CA ASN A 44 1.85 2.03 0.58
C ASN A 44 2.15 3.35 1.31
N ARG A 45 1.18 4.27 1.29
CA ARG A 45 1.30 5.58 1.94
C ARG A 45 1.49 5.51 3.44
N PHE A 46 0.85 4.57 4.14
CA PHE A 46 1.02 4.44 5.60
C PHE A 46 2.46 4.09 5.98
N VAL A 47 3.08 3.16 5.24
CA VAL A 47 4.49 2.80 5.44
C VAL A 47 5.38 3.99 5.10
N LYS A 48 5.12 4.72 4.00
CA LYS A 48 5.84 5.95 3.67
C LYS A 48 5.78 6.97 4.81
N ASP A 49 4.57 7.32 5.25
CA ASP A 49 4.35 8.36 6.26
C ASP A 49 4.98 7.95 7.59
N TRP A 50 4.83 6.67 8.00
CA TRP A 50 5.47 6.15 9.21
C TRP A 50 7.00 6.17 9.15
N VAL A 51 7.58 5.75 8.03
CA VAL A 51 9.04 5.76 7.85
C VAL A 51 9.55 7.18 7.77
N HIS A 52 8.81 8.08 7.12
CA HIS A 52 9.13 9.50 7.07
C HIS A 52 9.15 10.13 8.47
N GLU A 53 8.13 9.87 9.29
CA GLU A 53 8.04 10.45 10.64
C GLU A 53 9.06 9.88 11.63
N ARG A 54 9.36 8.58 11.55
CA ARG A 54 10.15 7.89 12.59
C ARG A 54 11.60 7.60 12.21
N TYR A 55 11.88 7.40 10.93
CA TYR A 55 13.17 6.89 10.46
C TYR A 55 13.86 7.83 9.46
N PHE A 56 13.19 8.85 8.91
CA PHE A 56 13.80 9.76 7.93
C PHE A 56 15.05 10.46 8.47
N GLU A 57 14.94 11.08 9.65
CA GLU A 57 16.08 11.74 10.29
C GLU A 57 17.22 10.77 10.61
N LYS A 58 16.87 9.55 11.07
CA LYS A 58 17.85 8.50 11.37
C LYS A 58 18.59 8.01 10.13
N ILE A 59 17.88 7.76 9.03
CA ILE A 59 18.48 7.34 7.77
C ILE A 59 19.40 8.45 7.24
N THR A 60 18.96 9.71 7.33
CA THR A 60 19.76 10.88 6.94
C THR A 60 21.03 11.01 7.79
N ASP A 61 20.93 10.78 9.10
CA ASP A 61 22.09 10.79 10.02
C ASP A 61 23.06 9.64 9.75
N ILE A 62 22.56 8.44 9.42
CA ILE A 62 23.41 7.31 9.03
C ILE A 62 24.16 7.60 7.72
N LEU A 63 23.49 8.22 6.74
CA LEU A 63 24.11 8.61 5.48
C LEU A 63 25.17 9.71 5.67
N SER A 64 24.91 10.70 6.54
CA SER A 64 25.84 11.81 6.79
C SER A 64 27.11 11.36 7.53
N LYS A 65 27.03 10.31 8.36
CA LYS A 65 28.18 9.70 9.05
C LYS A 65 29.23 9.11 8.11
N ASN A 66 28.86 8.80 6.87
CA ASN A 66 29.79 8.34 5.86
C ASN A 66 30.06 9.45 4.84
N ALA A 67 31.30 9.95 4.79
CA ALA A 67 31.70 11.03 3.88
C ALA A 67 31.44 10.71 2.40
N ALA A 68 31.41 9.43 2.01
CA ALA A 68 31.07 9.00 0.66
C ALA A 68 29.58 9.22 0.33
N TYR A 69 28.69 9.14 1.33
CA TYR A 69 27.24 9.20 1.16
C TYR A 69 26.58 10.50 1.65
N SER A 70 27.35 11.41 2.27
CA SER A 70 26.86 12.69 2.79
C SER A 70 26.24 13.61 1.72
N GLN A 71 26.63 13.46 0.45
CA GLN A 71 26.08 14.19 -0.69
C GLN A 71 24.77 13.60 -1.24
N PHE A 72 24.30 12.47 -0.71
CA PHE A 72 23.09 11.82 -1.24
C PHE A 72 21.83 12.46 -0.69
N SER A 73 20.93 12.85 -1.59
CA SER A 73 19.60 13.33 -1.21
C SER A 73 18.66 12.14 -1.01
N LEU A 74 18.00 12.08 0.15
CA LEU A 74 17.03 11.05 0.50
C LEU A 74 15.62 11.48 0.06
N SER A 75 14.95 10.67 -0.75
CA SER A 75 13.55 10.89 -1.14
C SER A 75 12.72 9.67 -0.81
N LEU A 76 11.49 9.87 -0.33
CA LEU A 76 10.54 8.79 -0.03
C LEU A 76 9.32 8.91 -0.94
N GLU A 77 9.06 7.87 -1.72
CA GLU A 77 7.89 7.78 -2.61
C GLU A 77 7.10 6.50 -2.32
N VAL A 78 5.81 6.52 -2.66
CA VAL A 78 4.99 5.31 -2.65
C VAL A 78 5.17 4.66 -4.00
N GLY A 79 5.66 3.43 -4.02
CA GLY A 79 5.87 2.71 -5.25
C GLY A 79 6.33 1.29 -4.99
N CYS A 80 6.14 0.46 -6.00
CA CYS A 80 6.78 -0.83 -6.13
C CYS A 80 7.63 -0.75 -7.41
N GLN A 81 8.83 -1.32 -7.38
CA GLN A 81 9.60 -1.65 -8.58
C GLN A 81 8.80 -2.67 -9.41
N ASN A 82 7.83 -2.18 -10.16
CA ASN A 82 7.18 -2.93 -11.22
C ASN A 82 7.64 -2.32 -12.54
N THR A 83 8.40 -3.11 -13.29
CA THR A 83 8.44 -3.08 -14.74
C THR A 83 7.07 -2.61 -15.28
N SER A 84 7.05 -1.41 -15.85
CA SER A 84 5.90 -0.77 -16.52
C SER A 84 4.53 -0.96 -15.89
N VAL A 85 4.09 0.00 -15.07
CA VAL A 85 2.79 0.66 -15.34
C VAL A 85 2.92 2.15 -15.02
N LYS A 86 2.71 2.94 -16.08
CA LYS A 86 2.68 4.39 -16.15
C LYS A 86 1.91 5.03 -14.99
N GLN A 87 2.54 6.06 -14.41
CA GLN A 87 1.87 7.16 -13.74
C GLN A 87 0.80 7.78 -14.65
N GLU A 88 -0.33 8.19 -14.09
CA GLU A 88 -0.98 9.45 -14.47
C GLU A 88 -1.95 9.90 -13.37
N GLU A 89 -1.66 11.06 -12.79
CA GLU A 89 -2.57 11.83 -11.98
C GLU A 89 -3.59 12.57 -12.87
N THR A 90 -4.82 12.72 -12.35
CA THR A 90 -5.78 13.81 -12.67
C THR A 90 -6.35 13.94 -14.08
N LYS A 91 -7.65 13.61 -14.25
CA LYS A 91 -8.79 14.55 -14.47
C LYS A 91 -9.99 13.84 -15.10
N THR A 92 -11.16 14.33 -14.69
CA THR A 92 -12.52 14.15 -15.20
C THR A 92 -12.61 13.80 -16.69
N GLN A 93 -13.31 12.70 -17.04
CA GLN A 93 -14.12 12.60 -18.25
C GLN A 93 -15.00 11.34 -18.24
N GLN A 94 -16.32 11.56 -18.26
CA GLN A 94 -17.31 10.59 -18.69
C GLN A 94 -16.95 10.11 -20.10
N LYS A 95 -16.79 8.79 -20.28
CA LYS A 95 -16.85 8.16 -21.60
C LYS A 95 -17.52 6.80 -21.49
N ASN A 96 -18.75 6.75 -21.98
CA ASN A 96 -19.37 5.53 -22.48
C ASN A 96 -18.49 4.97 -23.60
N THR A 97 -17.80 3.85 -23.34
CA THR A 97 -17.17 3.06 -24.39
C THR A 97 -17.41 1.58 -24.10
N THR A 98 -18.11 0.95 -25.04
CA THR A 98 -18.31 -0.48 -25.28
C THR A 98 -17.25 -1.38 -24.63
N LYS A 99 -17.67 -2.13 -23.60
CA LYS A 99 -16.85 -3.10 -22.87
C LYS A 99 -16.45 -4.26 -23.78
N ALA A 100 -15.17 -4.37 -24.12
CA ALA A 100 -14.54 -5.68 -24.21
C ALA A 100 -14.69 -6.35 -22.84
N PRO A 101 -14.96 -7.66 -22.73
CA PRO A 101 -15.18 -8.29 -21.45
C PRO A 101 -13.87 -8.28 -20.66
N HIS A 102 -13.73 -7.33 -19.75
CA HIS A 102 -12.80 -7.49 -18.63
C HIS A 102 -13.29 -8.71 -17.87
N THR A 103 -12.58 -9.83 -17.98
CA THR A 103 -12.82 -11.01 -17.14
C THR A 103 -12.41 -10.64 -15.73
N SER A 104 -13.38 -10.19 -14.94
CA SER A 104 -13.18 -9.92 -13.53
C SER A 104 -12.87 -11.24 -12.84
N ASN A 105 -11.74 -11.34 -12.11
CA ASN A 105 -11.37 -12.53 -11.32
C ASN A 105 -12.23 -12.68 -10.05
N LEU A 106 -13.45 -12.13 -10.04
CA LEU A 106 -14.36 -12.22 -8.91
C LEU A 106 -15.04 -13.58 -8.89
N ASN A 107 -15.10 -14.19 -7.71
CA ASN A 107 -15.85 -15.43 -7.54
C ASN A 107 -17.36 -15.16 -7.75
N PRO A 108 -18.03 -15.83 -8.72
CA PRO A 108 -19.45 -15.62 -8.99
C PRO A 108 -20.36 -16.04 -7.83
N GLY A 109 -19.88 -16.87 -6.90
CA GLY A 109 -20.63 -17.27 -5.72
C GLY A 109 -20.68 -16.21 -4.61
N PHE A 110 -19.85 -15.16 -4.68
CA PHE A 110 -19.74 -14.15 -3.62
C PHE A 110 -20.46 -12.85 -3.97
N THR A 111 -21.79 -12.90 -3.99
CA THR A 111 -22.67 -11.75 -4.23
C THR A 111 -23.42 -11.36 -2.96
N PHE A 112 -24.05 -10.18 -2.92
CA PHE A 112 -24.86 -9.78 -1.76
C PHE A 112 -26.07 -10.71 -1.55
N ASN A 113 -26.59 -11.31 -2.62
CA ASN A 113 -27.73 -12.23 -2.58
C ASN A 113 -27.38 -13.57 -1.90
N SER A 114 -26.16 -14.08 -2.10
CA SER A 114 -25.70 -15.31 -1.46
C SER A 114 -25.16 -15.09 -0.04
N PHE A 115 -25.01 -13.84 0.40
CA PHE A 115 -24.50 -13.51 1.73
C PHE A 115 -25.60 -13.60 2.79
N VAL A 116 -25.47 -14.57 3.69
CA VAL A 116 -26.41 -14.77 4.80
C VAL A 116 -26.20 -13.68 5.86
N GLU A 117 -27.23 -12.87 6.07
CA GLU A 117 -27.24 -11.80 7.06
C GLU A 117 -27.71 -12.30 8.43
N GLY A 118 -27.04 -11.83 9.47
CA GLY A 118 -27.40 -12.02 10.87
C GLY A 118 -27.04 -10.78 11.68
N LYS A 119 -27.46 -10.75 12.96
CA LYS A 119 -27.26 -9.57 13.84
C LYS A 119 -25.81 -9.11 13.93
N SER A 120 -24.85 -10.04 13.86
CA SER A 120 -23.42 -9.75 13.98
C SER A 120 -22.77 -9.18 12.72
N ASN A 121 -23.35 -9.39 11.53
CA ASN A 121 -22.77 -8.97 10.25
C ASN A 121 -23.63 -7.96 9.47
N GLN A 122 -24.81 -7.62 9.99
CA GLN A 122 -25.75 -6.67 9.40
C GLN A 122 -25.11 -5.31 9.12
N LEU A 123 -24.37 -4.75 10.08
CA LEU A 123 -23.71 -3.45 9.89
C LEU A 123 -22.68 -3.49 8.76
N ALA A 124 -21.84 -4.54 8.73
CA ALA A 124 -20.82 -4.71 7.70
C ALA A 124 -21.44 -4.86 6.31
N LYS A 125 -22.52 -5.63 6.20
CA LYS A 125 -23.27 -5.79 4.95
C LYS A 125 -23.90 -4.47 4.49
N ALA A 126 -24.57 -3.75 5.40
CA ALA A 126 -25.20 -2.46 5.08
C ALA A 126 -24.18 -1.42 4.60
N ALA A 127 -23.04 -1.30 5.29
CA ALA A 127 -21.96 -0.42 4.88
C ALA A 127 -21.40 -0.81 3.50
N SER A 128 -21.21 -2.11 3.26
CA SER A 128 -20.73 -2.64 1.97
C SER A 128 -21.70 -2.30 0.83
N ILE A 129 -23.00 -2.47 1.03
CA ILE A 129 -24.04 -2.12 0.05
C ILE A 129 -24.03 -0.61 -0.23
N GLN A 130 -23.86 0.22 0.80
CA GLN A 130 -23.85 1.68 0.63
C GLN A 130 -22.66 2.14 -0.21
N VAL A 131 -21.49 1.52 0.00
CA VAL A 131 -20.26 1.78 -0.78
C VAL A 131 -20.40 1.31 -2.22
N ALA A 132 -20.99 0.13 -2.43
CA ALA A 132 -21.26 -0.41 -3.76
C ALA A 132 -22.21 0.51 -4.56
N LYS A 133 -23.28 1.01 -3.93
CA LYS A 133 -24.25 1.91 -4.57
C LYS A 133 -23.72 3.32 -4.83
N ASN A 134 -22.84 3.82 -3.97
CA ASN A 134 -22.33 5.19 -4.05
C ASN A 134 -20.80 5.20 -3.92
N PRO A 135 -20.08 4.63 -4.91
CA PRO A 135 -18.64 4.47 -4.82
C PRO A 135 -17.94 5.83 -4.72
N GLY A 136 -16.99 5.94 -3.80
CA GLY A 136 -16.15 7.13 -3.64
C GLY A 136 -16.73 8.27 -2.80
N THR A 137 -18.01 8.24 -2.41
CA THR A 137 -18.65 9.32 -1.63
C THR A 137 -18.90 8.94 -0.17
N SER A 138 -19.61 7.84 0.08
CA SER A 138 -19.93 7.37 1.44
C SER A 138 -18.97 6.27 1.86
N TYR A 139 -18.47 6.33 3.11
CA TYR A 139 -17.61 5.31 3.71
C TYR A 139 -16.37 4.96 2.86
N ASN A 140 -15.67 5.98 2.35
CA ASN A 140 -14.41 5.83 1.63
C ASN A 140 -13.22 6.35 2.48
N PRO A 141 -12.25 5.51 2.86
CA PRO A 141 -12.16 4.09 2.54
C PRO A 141 -13.08 3.21 3.40
N LEU A 142 -13.57 2.12 2.83
CA LEU A 142 -14.30 1.08 3.56
C LEU A 142 -13.30 0.09 4.15
N PHE A 143 -13.30 -0.04 5.48
CA PHE A 143 -12.44 -0.98 6.18
C PHE A 143 -13.28 -2.02 6.94
N ILE A 144 -13.14 -3.30 6.58
CA ILE A 144 -13.86 -4.42 7.21
C ILE A 144 -12.86 -5.29 7.99
N TYR A 145 -13.06 -5.43 9.30
CA TYR A 145 -12.23 -6.26 10.17
C TYR A 145 -13.07 -7.30 10.93
N GLY A 146 -12.43 -8.39 11.35
CA GLY A 146 -13.09 -9.48 12.08
C GLY A 146 -12.34 -10.80 11.97
N GLY A 147 -12.76 -11.79 12.77
CA GLY A 147 -12.15 -13.13 12.80
C GLY A 147 -12.23 -13.90 11.48
N VAL A 148 -11.63 -15.09 11.43
CA VAL A 148 -11.71 -15.99 10.28
C VAL A 148 -13.17 -16.42 10.04
N GLY A 149 -13.57 -16.63 8.78
CA GLY A 149 -14.93 -17.08 8.44
C GLY A 149 -16.06 -16.05 8.60
N MET A 150 -15.76 -14.81 9.02
CA MET A 150 -16.79 -13.77 9.25
C MET A 150 -17.29 -13.06 7.98
N GLY A 151 -16.99 -13.58 6.79
CA GLY A 151 -17.53 -13.04 5.54
C GLY A 151 -16.80 -11.83 4.92
N LYS A 152 -15.65 -11.42 5.44
CA LYS A 152 -14.88 -10.25 4.93
C LYS A 152 -14.59 -10.34 3.42
N THR A 153 -14.04 -11.48 2.99
CA THR A 153 -13.71 -11.72 1.58
C THR A 153 -14.96 -11.79 0.71
N HIS A 154 -16.06 -12.35 1.23
CA HIS A 154 -17.34 -12.40 0.53
C HIS A 154 -17.86 -10.99 0.29
N LEU A 155 -17.92 -10.15 1.33
CA LEU A 155 -18.38 -8.76 1.20
C LEU A 155 -17.50 -7.95 0.24
N MET A 156 -16.18 -8.11 0.28
CA MET A 156 -15.26 -7.47 -0.65
C MET A 156 -15.58 -7.83 -2.12
N HIS A 157 -15.84 -9.11 -2.40
CA HIS A 157 -16.21 -9.55 -3.74
C HIS A 157 -17.60 -9.08 -4.15
N ALA A 158 -18.56 -9.11 -3.23
CA ALA A 158 -19.93 -8.67 -3.47
C ALA A 158 -19.99 -7.19 -3.87
N ILE A 159 -19.16 -6.33 -3.25
CA ILE A 159 -19.03 -4.93 -3.65
C ILE A 159 -18.54 -4.81 -5.10
N GLY A 160 -17.61 -5.66 -5.53
CA GLY A 160 -17.08 -5.62 -6.90
C GLY A 160 -18.04 -6.15 -7.98
N HIS A 161 -19.10 -6.86 -7.58
CA HIS A 161 -20.13 -7.37 -8.51
C HIS A 161 -21.25 -6.37 -8.79
N GLU A 162 -21.45 -5.37 -7.93
CA GLU A 162 -22.42 -4.28 -8.11
C GLU A 162 -21.81 -3.12 -8.91
#